data_AF-A0A662A6Z4-F1
#
_entry.id   AF-A0A662A6Z4-F1
#
_cell.length_a   1.000
_cell.length_b   1.000
_cell.length_c   1.000
_cell.angle_alpha   90.00
_cell.angle_beta   90.00
_cell.angle_gamma   90.00
#
_symmetry.space_group_name_H-M   'P 1'
#
loop_
_entity.id
_entity.type
_entity.pdbx_description
1 polymer ?
#
loop_
_entity_poly.entity_id
_entity_poly.type
_entity_poly.pdbx_seq_one_letter_code
_entity_poly.pdbx_strand_id
1 'polypeptide(L)'
;MKFKTLKVESIEPRLFYLFSILNLIPIFLVKHYGALDAPLHLYQSNVIAELWKSNELFEQFYRFNPIIVGNLTSQFILGFFNFIFPAWIAEKILLSIFILGLAFSFRYLILGINKKSSFISFLIFPFTYSTFFHLAYYNYVLGILVMLIVFGYWVRVENNLTVQKILVLLLLFTLLFLTHIFVYTFFVGSFGLYLLFSLFINLINKNKFTFRIFSKKRHLHLLPLFQA
;
A
#
# COMPACT_ATOMS: atom_id res chain seq x y z
N MET A 1 6.72 17.36 -36.35
CA MET A 1 5.65 18.08 -35.64
C MET A 1 5.71 17.70 -34.15
N LYS A 2 6.42 18.49 -33.32
CA LYS A 2 6.82 18.17 -31.93
C LYS A 2 5.90 18.85 -30.89
N PHE A 3 4.59 18.82 -31.12
CA PHE A 3 3.62 19.51 -30.28
C PHE A 3 3.08 18.58 -29.17
N LYS A 4 3.05 19.08 -27.93
CA LYS A 4 2.25 18.65 -26.76
C LYS A 4 2.78 17.64 -25.71
N THR A 5 3.90 16.94 -25.88
CA THR A 5 4.34 15.98 -24.85
C THR A 5 4.76 16.64 -23.52
N LEU A 6 5.44 17.80 -23.58
CA LEU A 6 5.89 18.54 -22.38
C LEU A 6 4.73 19.07 -21.52
N LYS A 7 3.59 19.44 -22.12
CA LYS A 7 2.42 19.94 -21.37
C LYS A 7 1.77 18.82 -20.56
N VAL A 8 1.65 17.62 -21.15
CA VAL A 8 1.02 16.47 -20.50
C VAL A 8 1.80 16.04 -19.26
N GLU A 9 3.13 15.93 -19.34
CA GLU A 9 3.97 15.52 -18.20
C GLU A 9 3.89 16.52 -17.03
N SER A 10 3.66 17.81 -17.31
CA SER A 10 3.52 18.86 -16.28
C SER A 10 2.13 18.93 -15.62
N ILE A 11 1.07 18.52 -16.33
CA ILE A 11 -0.32 18.66 -15.89
C ILE A 11 -0.82 17.39 -15.20
N GLU A 12 -0.38 16.22 -15.67
CA GLU A 12 -0.84 14.92 -15.17
C GLU A 12 -0.71 14.77 -13.65
N PRO A 13 0.40 15.14 -12.99
CA PRO A 13 0.50 15.01 -11.54
C PRO A 13 -0.55 15.86 -10.82
N ARG A 14 -0.78 17.09 -11.29
CA ARG A 14 -1.78 18.00 -10.68
C ARG A 14 -3.20 17.43 -10.80
N LEU A 15 -3.53 16.88 -11.97
CA LEU A 15 -4.80 16.19 -12.16
C LEU A 15 -4.91 14.96 -11.25
N PHE A 16 -3.83 14.19 -11.07
CA PHE A 16 -3.85 13.03 -10.19
C PHE A 16 -4.11 13.43 -8.74
N TYR A 17 -3.43 14.47 -8.24
CA TYR A 17 -3.67 14.99 -6.89
C TYR A 17 -5.10 15.50 -6.73
N LEU A 18 -5.60 16.26 -7.72
CA LEU A 18 -6.98 16.74 -7.73
C LEU A 18 -7.98 15.57 -7.68
N PHE A 19 -7.84 14.57 -8.54
CA PHE A 19 -8.70 13.38 -8.54
C PHE A 19 -8.62 12.63 -7.20
N SER A 20 -7.43 12.49 -6.62
CA SER A 20 -7.24 11.82 -5.33
C SER A 20 -8.00 12.52 -4.21
N ILE A 21 -7.96 13.86 -4.17
CA ILE A 21 -8.69 14.67 -3.19
C ILE A 21 -10.20 14.61 -3.45
N LEU A 22 -10.65 14.80 -4.70
CA LEU A 22 -12.07 14.73 -5.07
C LEU A 22 -12.66 13.34 -4.75
N ASN A 23 -11.85 12.29 -4.83
CA ASN A 23 -12.29 10.93 -4.53
C ASN A 23 -12.57 10.69 -3.03
N LEU A 24 -12.22 11.63 -2.16
CA LEU A 24 -12.65 11.62 -0.76
C LEU A 24 -14.07 12.13 -0.56
N ILE A 25 -14.62 12.89 -1.51
CA ILE A 25 -15.95 13.51 -1.36
C ILE A 25 -17.01 12.49 -0.91
N PRO A 26 -17.17 11.29 -1.53
CA PRO A 26 -18.22 10.36 -1.14
C PRO A 26 -18.19 9.97 0.34
N ILE A 27 -17.01 9.73 0.93
CA ILE A 27 -16.93 9.41 2.35
C ILE A 27 -17.28 10.61 3.24
N PHE A 28 -17.08 11.86 2.81
CA PHE A 28 -17.39 13.03 3.63
C PHE A 28 -18.82 13.59 3.45
N LEU A 29 -19.58 13.11 2.45
CA LEU A 29 -20.99 13.50 2.26
C LEU A 29 -21.90 13.03 3.39
N VAL A 30 -21.50 11.99 4.12
CA VAL A 30 -22.26 11.40 5.23
C VAL A 30 -21.43 11.36 6.50
N LYS A 31 -22.07 11.58 7.65
CA LYS A 31 -21.37 11.53 8.95
C LYS A 31 -20.81 10.14 9.24
N HIS A 32 -21.58 9.09 8.95
CA HIS A 32 -21.20 7.69 9.13
C HIS A 32 -21.25 7.01 7.76
N TYR A 33 -20.13 6.39 7.33
CA TYR A 33 -20.03 5.84 5.97
C TYR A 33 -20.85 4.56 5.78
N GLY A 34 -21.16 3.84 6.86
CA GLY A 34 -22.09 2.71 6.83
C GLY A 34 -21.52 1.45 6.17
N ALA A 35 -20.21 1.21 6.29
CA ALA A 35 -19.62 -0.06 5.85
C ALA A 35 -20.01 -1.21 6.81
N LEU A 36 -20.19 -2.42 6.27
CA LEU A 36 -20.87 -3.53 6.94
C LEU A 36 -20.28 -3.85 8.32
N ASP A 37 -18.98 -4.14 8.39
CA ASP A 37 -18.29 -4.52 9.63
C ASP A 37 -17.64 -3.32 10.35
N ALA A 38 -17.85 -2.09 9.88
CA ALA A 38 -17.26 -0.89 10.49
C ALA A 38 -17.62 -0.71 11.98
N PRO A 39 -18.87 -0.97 12.43
CA PRO A 39 -19.21 -0.88 13.85
C PRO A 39 -18.38 -1.82 14.73
N LEU A 40 -18.09 -3.03 14.24
CA LEU A 40 -17.24 -3.99 14.97
C LEU A 40 -15.81 -3.47 15.11
N HIS A 41 -15.23 -2.94 14.04
CA HIS A 41 -13.90 -2.34 14.06
C HIS A 41 -13.81 -1.12 14.97
N LEU A 42 -14.84 -0.27 14.97
CA LEU A 42 -14.93 0.89 15.86
C LEU A 42 -15.03 0.48 17.33
N TYR A 43 -15.82 -0.54 17.64
CA TYR A 43 -15.90 -1.09 19.00
C TYR A 43 -14.54 -1.63 19.48
N GLN A 44 -13.89 -2.49 18.68
CA GLN A 44 -12.60 -3.08 19.03
C GLN A 44 -11.50 -2.02 19.18
N SER A 45 -11.55 -0.95 18.39
CA SER A 45 -10.54 0.11 18.43
C SER A 45 -10.77 1.05 19.60
N ASN A 46 -12.02 1.22 20.01
CA ASN A 46 -12.35 1.88 21.27
C ASN A 46 -11.81 1.09 22.46
N VAL A 47 -11.96 -0.24 22.49
CA VAL A 47 -11.33 -1.08 23.53
C VAL A 47 -9.82 -0.84 23.59
N ILE A 48 -9.13 -0.84 22.44
CA ILE A 48 -7.69 -0.54 22.38
C ILE A 48 -7.37 0.84 22.97
N ALA A 49 -8.13 1.86 22.58
CA ALA A 49 -7.94 3.23 23.07
C ALA A 49 -8.16 3.34 24.58
N GLU A 50 -9.17 2.68 25.14
CA GLU A 50 -9.46 2.68 26.57
C GLU A 50 -8.42 1.90 27.39
N LEU A 51 -7.89 0.80 26.86
CA LEU A 51 -6.76 0.09 27.48
C LEU A 51 -5.49 0.96 27.50
N TRP A 52 -5.22 1.74 26.45
CA TRP A 52 -4.10 2.69 26.46
C TRP A 52 -4.28 3.86 27.43
N LYS A 53 -5.52 4.20 27.78
CA LYS A 53 -5.84 5.19 28.83
C LYS A 53 -5.78 4.59 30.24
N SER A 54 -5.48 3.30 30.39
CA SER A 54 -5.54 2.57 31.65
C SER A 54 -6.92 2.71 32.32
N ASN A 55 -7.99 2.58 31.54
CA ASN A 55 -9.35 2.61 32.07
C ASN A 55 -9.63 1.33 32.87
N GLU A 56 -9.76 1.47 34.19
CA GLU A 56 -9.94 0.35 35.14
C GLU A 56 -11.10 -0.58 34.76
N LEU A 57 -12.22 -0.03 34.25
CA LEU A 57 -13.37 -0.84 33.86
C LEU A 57 -13.04 -1.73 32.65
N PHE A 58 -12.31 -1.20 31.66
CA PHE A 58 -11.94 -1.98 30.47
C PHE A 58 -10.88 -3.02 30.79
N GLU A 59 -9.92 -2.71 31.67
CA GLU A 59 -8.86 -3.65 32.07
C GLU A 59 -9.40 -4.87 32.84
N GLN A 60 -10.59 -4.78 33.46
CA GLN A 60 -11.26 -5.92 34.09
C GLN A 60 -11.74 -6.97 33.07
N PHE A 61 -12.07 -6.56 31.85
CA PHE A 61 -12.67 -7.44 30.83
C PHE A 61 -11.74 -7.72 29.64
N TYR A 62 -10.81 -6.81 29.35
CA TYR A 62 -9.96 -6.87 28.17
C TYR A 62 -8.48 -6.77 28.52
N ARG A 63 -7.68 -7.46 27.72
CA ARG A 63 -6.22 -7.35 27.72
C ARG A 63 -5.71 -7.49 26.30
N PHE A 64 -4.55 -6.91 26.01
CA PHE A 64 -3.88 -7.19 24.74
C PHE A 64 -3.50 -8.67 24.65
N ASN A 65 -3.68 -9.26 23.47
CA ASN A 65 -3.22 -10.62 23.23
C ASN A 65 -1.69 -10.62 23.26
N PRO A 66 -1.04 -11.42 24.14
CA PRO A 66 0.42 -11.50 24.20
C PRO A 66 1.03 -12.11 22.93
N ILE A 67 0.23 -12.86 22.16
CA ILE A 67 0.65 -13.45 20.89
C ILE A 67 0.32 -12.49 19.76
N ILE A 68 1.34 -12.09 19.02
CA ILE A 68 1.18 -11.29 17.81
C ILE A 68 0.59 -12.18 16.71
N VAL A 69 -0.68 -11.96 16.41
CA VAL A 69 -1.38 -12.58 15.28
C VAL A 69 -1.44 -11.62 14.09
N GLY A 70 -1.74 -12.10 12.89
CA GLY A 70 -2.02 -11.22 11.74
C GLY A 70 -3.31 -10.42 11.92
N ASN A 71 -3.63 -9.54 10.96
CA ASN A 71 -4.83 -8.70 10.97
C ASN A 71 -4.92 -7.69 12.13
N LEU A 72 -3.77 -7.23 12.63
CA LEU A 72 -3.74 -6.27 13.73
C LEU A 72 -3.61 -4.82 13.25
N THR A 73 -2.95 -4.58 12.11
CA THR A 73 -2.47 -3.25 11.74
C THR A 73 -3.57 -2.20 11.64
N SER A 74 -4.65 -2.46 10.89
CA SER A 74 -5.73 -1.47 10.74
C SER A 74 -6.45 -1.18 12.06
N GLN A 75 -6.54 -2.18 12.93
CA GLN A 75 -7.21 -2.11 14.23
C GLN A 75 -6.45 -1.18 15.19
N PHE A 76 -5.12 -1.30 15.24
CA PHE A 76 -4.26 -0.41 16.03
C PHE A 76 -4.20 1.01 15.46
N ILE A 77 -4.18 1.17 14.12
CA ILE A 77 -4.26 2.49 13.48
C ILE A 77 -5.59 3.18 13.86
N LEU A 78 -6.70 2.46 13.78
CA LEU A 78 -8.01 3.00 14.16
C LEU A 78 -8.08 3.28 15.66
N GLY A 79 -7.50 2.42 16.51
CA GLY A 79 -7.37 2.64 17.94
C GLY A 79 -6.61 3.93 18.26
N PHE A 80 -5.53 4.20 17.53
CA PHE A 80 -4.75 5.43 17.70
C PHE A 80 -5.58 6.67 17.35
N PHE A 81 -6.36 6.64 16.27
CA PHE A 81 -7.25 7.75 15.97
C PHE A 81 -8.42 7.86 16.95
N ASN A 82 -8.98 6.76 17.45
CA ASN A 82 -10.01 6.77 18.50
C ASN A 82 -9.51 7.29 19.85
N PHE A 83 -8.21 7.13 20.13
CA PHE A 83 -7.59 7.69 21.32
C PHE A 83 -7.64 9.23 21.32
N ILE A 84 -7.57 9.84 20.14
CA ILE A 84 -7.48 11.30 19.95
C ILE A 84 -8.82 11.92 19.54
N PHE A 85 -9.58 11.23 18.70
CA PHE A 85 -10.78 11.73 18.04
C PHE A 85 -12.02 10.87 18.35
N PRO A 86 -13.23 11.45 18.24
CA PRO A 86 -14.46 10.68 18.22
C PRO A 86 -14.46 9.58 17.14
N ALA A 87 -15.11 8.46 17.44
CA ALA A 87 -15.17 7.26 16.59
C ALA A 87 -15.47 7.55 15.10
N TRP A 88 -16.43 8.43 14.82
CA TRP A 88 -16.80 8.76 13.45
C TRP A 88 -15.71 9.52 12.69
N ILE A 89 -14.92 10.38 13.36
CA ILE A 89 -13.78 11.08 12.74
C ILE A 89 -12.63 10.09 12.50
N ALA A 90 -12.34 9.24 13.48
CA ALA A 90 -11.31 8.22 13.35
C ALA A 90 -11.55 7.28 12.17
N GLU A 91 -12.80 6.86 11.96
CA GLU A 91 -13.21 6.10 10.78
C GLU A 91 -12.94 6.88 9.48
N LYS A 92 -13.33 8.16 9.40
CA LYS A 92 -13.07 8.99 8.20
C LYS A 92 -11.59 9.11 7.90
N ILE A 93 -10.75 9.26 8.91
CA ILE A 93 -9.30 9.31 8.73
C ILE A 93 -8.80 7.98 8.17
N LEU A 94 -9.24 6.84 8.73
CA LEU A 94 -8.86 5.52 8.24
C LEU A 94 -9.32 5.27 6.80
N LEU A 95 -10.57 5.60 6.46
CA LEU A 95 -11.09 5.48 5.10
C LEU A 95 -10.35 6.39 4.12
N SER A 96 -9.95 7.59 4.55
CA SER A 96 -9.12 8.49 3.76
C SER A 96 -7.73 7.91 3.50
N ILE A 97 -7.12 7.27 4.51
CA ILE A 97 -5.86 6.54 4.36
C ILE A 97 -6.00 5.43 3.31
N PHE A 98 -7.11 4.71 3.28
CA PHE A 98 -7.34 3.68 2.26
C PHE A 98 -7.50 4.26 0.86
N ILE A 99 -8.35 5.27 0.68
CA ILE A 99 -8.60 5.88 -0.64
C ILE A 99 -7.34 6.52 -1.20
N LEU A 100 -6.71 7.41 -0.42
CA LEU A 100 -5.49 8.10 -0.84
C LEU A 100 -4.32 7.12 -0.93
N GLY A 101 -4.17 6.27 0.07
CA GLY A 101 -3.06 5.33 0.15
C GLY A 101 -3.08 4.33 -1.00
N LEU A 102 -4.25 3.81 -1.40
CA LEU A 102 -4.36 2.96 -2.59
C LEU A 102 -3.97 3.73 -3.86
N ALA A 103 -4.47 4.96 -4.03
CA ALA A 103 -4.12 5.79 -5.18
C ALA A 103 -2.61 6.07 -5.25
N PHE A 104 -2.00 6.54 -4.17
CA PHE A 104 -0.59 6.90 -4.12
C PHE A 104 0.35 5.70 -4.15
N SER A 105 0.00 4.58 -3.52
CA SER A 105 0.80 3.33 -3.59
C SER A 105 0.79 2.75 -5.01
N PHE A 106 -0.36 2.76 -5.68
CA PHE A 106 -0.42 2.35 -7.09
C PHE A 106 0.37 3.28 -7.99
N ARG A 107 0.20 4.60 -7.86
CA ARG A 107 1.01 5.59 -8.60
C ARG A 107 2.50 5.39 -8.32
N TYR A 108 2.87 5.13 -7.07
CA TYR A 108 4.24 4.84 -6.70
C TYR A 108 4.75 3.59 -7.43
N LEU A 109 4.00 2.49 -7.51
CA LEU A 109 4.37 1.33 -8.32
C LEU A 109 4.55 1.70 -9.81
N ILE A 110 3.55 2.35 -10.41
CA ILE A 110 3.58 2.72 -11.85
C ILE A 110 4.81 3.58 -12.17
N LEU A 111 5.10 4.59 -11.35
CA LEU A 111 6.27 5.45 -11.53
C LEU A 111 7.61 4.73 -11.28
N GLY A 112 7.58 3.60 -10.59
CA GLY A 112 8.74 2.74 -10.40
C GLY A 112 9.10 2.00 -11.68
N ILE A 113 8.08 1.46 -12.34
CA ILE A 113 8.19 0.72 -13.62
C ILE A 113 8.50 1.68 -14.77
N ASN A 114 7.76 2.79 -14.87
CA ASN A 114 7.97 3.81 -15.87
C ASN A 114 8.18 5.16 -15.19
N LYS A 115 9.39 5.70 -15.28
CA LYS A 115 9.78 6.96 -14.60
C LYS A 115 8.99 8.20 -15.06
N LYS A 116 8.26 8.10 -16.17
CA LYS A 116 7.45 9.20 -16.69
C LYS A 116 6.05 9.18 -16.08
N SER A 117 5.52 10.36 -15.83
CA SER A 117 4.10 10.58 -15.51
C SER A 117 3.23 9.87 -16.54
N SER A 118 2.34 9.01 -16.07
CA SER A 118 1.45 8.22 -16.92
C SER A 118 0.04 8.23 -16.36
N PHE A 119 -0.92 8.50 -17.24
CA PHE A 119 -2.36 8.40 -16.95
C PHE A 119 -2.78 6.98 -16.55
N ILE A 120 -1.92 5.96 -16.74
CA ILE A 120 -2.13 4.61 -16.20
C ILE A 120 -2.39 4.65 -14.69
N SER A 121 -1.78 5.58 -13.95
CA SER A 121 -2.00 5.73 -12.51
C SER A 121 -3.47 5.99 -12.15
N PHE A 122 -4.28 6.54 -13.06
CA PHE A 122 -5.70 6.81 -12.82
C PHE A 122 -6.57 5.54 -12.85
N LEU A 123 -6.08 4.43 -13.38
CA LEU A 123 -6.80 3.15 -13.40
C LEU A 123 -7.13 2.63 -12.00
N ILE A 124 -6.48 3.15 -10.95
CA ILE A 124 -6.75 2.76 -9.57
C ILE A 124 -8.06 3.31 -9.02
N PHE A 125 -8.55 4.45 -9.52
CA PHE A 125 -9.68 5.15 -8.90
C PHE A 125 -10.98 4.32 -8.84
N PRO A 126 -11.39 3.58 -9.90
CA PRO A 126 -12.54 2.67 -9.81
C PRO A 126 -12.43 1.60 -8.72
N PHE A 127 -11.23 1.26 -8.26
CA PHE A 127 -10.98 0.21 -7.27
C PHE A 127 -10.87 0.75 -5.83
N THR A 128 -10.85 2.07 -5.64
CA THR A 128 -10.77 2.70 -4.30
C THR A 128 -12.01 2.44 -3.45
N TYR A 129 -13.17 2.25 -4.09
CA TYR A 129 -14.45 1.87 -3.48
C TYR A 129 -14.83 0.43 -3.82
N SER A 130 -13.89 -0.50 -3.63
CA SER A 130 -14.13 -1.93 -3.89
C SER A 130 -15.17 -2.53 -2.93
N THR A 131 -15.72 -3.70 -3.28
CA THR A 131 -16.62 -4.45 -2.37
C THR A 131 -16.01 -4.66 -0.99
N PHE A 132 -14.71 -4.98 -0.89
CA PHE A 132 -14.02 -5.17 0.38
C PHE A 132 -13.91 -3.88 1.21
N PHE A 133 -13.86 -2.72 0.57
CA PHE A 133 -13.93 -1.43 1.26
C PHE A 133 -15.32 -1.21 1.88
N HIS A 134 -16.39 -1.52 1.14
CA HIS A 134 -17.76 -1.42 1.63
C HIS A 134 -18.12 -2.46 2.70
N LEU A 135 -17.48 -3.63 2.67
CA LEU A 135 -17.61 -4.65 3.71
C LEU A 135 -16.76 -4.35 4.96
N ALA A 136 -15.99 -3.26 4.95
CA ALA A 136 -15.04 -2.91 6.01
C ALA A 136 -13.95 -3.97 6.26
N TYR A 137 -13.47 -4.67 5.22
CA TYR A 137 -12.30 -5.54 5.33
C TYR A 137 -11.01 -4.71 5.37
N TYR A 138 -10.85 -3.91 6.42
CA TYR A 138 -9.84 -2.86 6.54
C TYR A 138 -8.41 -3.37 6.44
N ASN A 139 -8.11 -4.49 7.10
CA ASN A 139 -6.80 -5.14 7.00
C ASN A 139 -6.52 -5.64 5.58
N TYR A 140 -7.53 -6.14 4.85
CA TYR A 140 -7.36 -6.57 3.47
C TYR A 140 -7.00 -5.37 2.58
N VAL A 141 -7.77 -4.28 2.66
CA VAL A 141 -7.53 -3.06 1.86
C VAL A 141 -6.16 -2.46 2.19
N LEU A 142 -5.80 -2.37 3.47
CA LEU A 142 -4.49 -1.92 3.92
C LEU A 142 -3.37 -2.86 3.43
N GLY A 143 -3.62 -4.17 3.40
CA GLY A 143 -2.70 -5.16 2.87
C GLY A 143 -2.41 -4.92 1.39
N ILE A 144 -3.43 -4.64 0.57
CA ILE A 144 -3.25 -4.32 -0.86
C ILE A 144 -2.41 -3.05 -1.02
N LEU A 145 -2.67 -2.01 -0.24
CA LEU A 145 -1.87 -0.78 -0.21
C LEU A 145 -0.39 -1.10 0.08
N VAL A 146 -0.11 -1.83 1.17
CA VAL A 146 1.27 -2.18 1.56
C VAL A 146 1.93 -3.03 0.47
N MET A 147 1.21 -4.00 -0.11
CA MET A 147 1.71 -4.83 -1.21
C MET A 147 2.14 -3.99 -2.42
N LEU A 148 1.35 -2.98 -2.82
CA LEU A 148 1.70 -2.07 -3.91
C LEU A 148 2.95 -1.23 -3.58
N ILE A 149 3.09 -0.79 -2.32
CA ILE A 149 4.31 -0.12 -1.86
C ILE A 149 5.51 -1.06 -1.96
N VAL A 150 5.37 -2.33 -1.55
CA VAL A 150 6.45 -3.31 -1.58
C VAL A 150 6.93 -3.54 -3.02
N PHE A 151 6.03 -3.79 -3.96
CA PHE A 151 6.38 -3.91 -5.38
C PHE A 151 7.02 -2.63 -5.92
N GLY A 152 6.44 -1.47 -5.60
CA GLY A 152 6.96 -0.18 -6.08
C GLY A 152 8.35 0.11 -5.53
N TYR A 153 8.64 -0.30 -4.30
CA TYR A 153 9.96 -0.17 -3.70
C TYR A 153 10.94 -1.14 -4.35
N TRP A 154 10.56 -2.41 -4.50
CA TRP A 154 11.37 -3.44 -5.15
C TRP A 154 11.89 -3.01 -6.53
N VAL A 155 11.00 -2.59 -7.44
CA VAL A 155 11.36 -2.19 -8.81
C VAL A 155 12.40 -1.05 -8.82
N ARG A 156 12.41 -0.18 -7.81
CA ARG A 156 13.38 0.92 -7.71
C ARG A 156 14.74 0.47 -7.18
N VAL A 157 14.78 -0.59 -6.38
CA VAL A 157 15.99 -1.01 -5.66
C VAL A 157 16.63 -2.28 -6.20
N GLU A 158 15.92 -3.09 -6.99
CA GLU A 158 16.38 -4.41 -7.44
C GLU A 158 17.75 -4.39 -8.14
N ASN A 159 18.06 -3.31 -8.87
CA ASN A 159 19.34 -3.14 -9.57
C ASN A 159 20.50 -2.64 -8.68
N ASN A 160 20.24 -2.29 -7.41
CA ASN A 160 21.22 -1.76 -6.48
C ASN A 160 20.79 -2.05 -5.03
N LEU A 161 20.90 -3.31 -4.62
CA LEU A 161 20.58 -3.75 -3.27
C LEU A 161 21.73 -3.42 -2.31
N THR A 162 21.41 -2.66 -1.25
CA THR A 162 22.29 -2.42 -0.12
C THR A 162 21.65 -3.02 1.14
N VAL A 163 22.43 -3.25 2.20
CA VAL A 163 21.91 -3.79 3.47
C VAL A 163 20.72 -2.98 3.98
N GLN A 164 20.81 -1.64 3.94
CA GLN A 164 19.70 -0.75 4.33
C GLN A 164 18.44 -1.02 3.51
N LYS A 165 18.55 -1.20 2.19
CA LYS A 165 17.40 -1.45 1.33
C LYS A 165 16.77 -2.82 1.58
N ILE A 166 17.58 -3.82 1.91
CA ILE A 166 17.12 -5.15 2.31
C ILE A 166 16.38 -5.06 3.66
N LEU A 167 16.89 -4.32 4.64
CA LEU A 167 16.21 -4.10 5.92
C LEU A 167 14.83 -3.43 5.72
N VAL A 168 14.73 -2.45 4.82
CA VAL A 168 13.43 -1.84 4.46
C VAL A 168 12.49 -2.86 3.83
N LEU A 169 12.98 -3.73 2.92
CA LEU A 169 12.15 -4.79 2.33
C LEU A 169 11.64 -5.77 3.40
N LEU A 170 12.52 -6.21 4.30
CA LEU A 170 12.14 -7.10 5.41
C LEU A 170 11.07 -6.45 6.28
N LEU A 171 11.23 -5.18 6.65
CA LEU A 171 10.23 -4.44 7.42
C LEU A 171 8.88 -4.37 6.68
N LEU A 172 8.89 -4.09 5.38
CA LEU A 172 7.68 -4.03 4.57
C LEU A 172 7.00 -5.42 4.44
N PHE A 173 7.77 -6.50 4.33
CA PHE A 173 7.24 -7.86 4.29
C PHE A 173 6.61 -8.25 5.62
N THR A 174 7.28 -7.94 6.74
CA THR A 174 6.73 -8.14 8.09
C THR A 174 5.47 -7.31 8.29
N LEU A 175 5.45 -6.05 7.86
CA LEU A 175 4.27 -5.20 7.92
C LEU A 175 3.11 -5.81 7.11
N LEU A 176 3.38 -6.30 5.91
CA LEU A 176 2.36 -6.94 5.07
C LEU A 176 1.79 -8.21 5.72
N PHE A 177 2.65 -9.04 6.30
CA PHE A 177 2.26 -10.24 7.06
C PHE A 177 1.36 -9.90 8.26
N LEU A 178 1.77 -8.93 9.07
CA LEU A 178 0.99 -8.46 10.23
C LEU A 178 -0.34 -7.81 9.82
N THR A 179 -0.38 -7.24 8.62
CA THR A 179 -1.57 -6.58 8.09
C THR A 179 -2.58 -7.60 7.59
N HIS A 180 -2.24 -8.50 6.67
CA HIS A 180 -3.18 -9.50 6.17
C HIS A 180 -2.49 -10.72 5.56
N ILE A 181 -2.72 -11.90 6.15
CA ILE A 181 -2.04 -13.14 5.75
C ILE A 181 -2.32 -13.54 4.29
N PHE A 182 -3.57 -13.42 3.84
CA PHE A 182 -3.92 -13.80 2.46
C PHE A 182 -3.23 -12.91 1.42
N VAL A 183 -3.17 -11.59 1.65
CA VAL A 183 -2.50 -10.65 0.75
C VAL A 183 -0.99 -10.91 0.78
N TYR A 184 -0.43 -11.20 1.96
CA TYR A 184 0.96 -11.63 2.09
C TYR A 184 1.27 -12.89 1.27
N THR A 185 0.45 -13.93 1.38
CA THR A 185 0.64 -15.18 0.61
C THR A 185 0.53 -14.92 -0.89
N PHE A 186 -0.46 -14.14 -1.32
CA PHE A 186 -0.59 -13.73 -2.72
C PHE A 186 0.64 -12.93 -3.20
N PHE A 187 1.13 -12.02 -2.38
CA PHE A 187 2.35 -11.27 -2.65
C PHE A 187 3.56 -12.20 -2.80
N VAL A 188 3.80 -13.11 -1.85
CA VAL A 188 4.94 -14.05 -1.91
C VAL A 188 4.86 -14.93 -3.16
N GLY A 189 3.66 -15.43 -3.50
CA GLY A 189 3.46 -16.22 -4.71
C GLY A 189 3.76 -15.44 -5.99
N SER A 190 3.17 -14.25 -6.14
CA SER A 190 3.39 -13.40 -7.31
C SER A 190 4.83 -12.88 -7.42
N PHE A 191 5.44 -12.50 -6.30
CA PHE A 191 6.85 -12.08 -6.24
C PHE A 191 7.80 -13.23 -6.55
N GLY A 192 7.54 -14.44 -6.03
CA GLY A 192 8.30 -15.64 -6.35
C GLY A 192 8.22 -16.00 -7.84
N LEU A 193 7.02 -15.97 -8.43
CA LEU A 193 6.83 -16.17 -9.87
C LEU A 193 7.59 -15.14 -10.70
N TYR A 194 7.56 -13.86 -10.31
CA TYR A 194 8.34 -12.81 -10.96
C TYR A 194 9.83 -13.11 -10.96
N LEU A 195 10.39 -13.52 -9.81
CA LEU A 195 11.80 -13.87 -9.69
C LEU A 195 12.17 -15.10 -10.52
N LEU A 196 11.34 -16.14 -10.51
CA LEU A 196 11.53 -17.34 -11.33
C LEU A 196 11.52 -17.01 -12.83
N PHE A 197 10.58 -16.16 -13.27
CA PHE A 197 10.52 -15.72 -14.65
C PHE A 197 11.75 -14.90 -15.05
N SER A 198 12.19 -13.98 -14.18
CA SER A 198 13.42 -13.19 -14.39
C SER A 198 14.67 -14.09 -14.48
N LEU A 199 14.76 -15.11 -13.63
CA LEU A 199 15.80 -16.13 -13.69
C LEU A 199 15.79 -16.86 -15.03
N PHE A 200 14.62 -17.33 -15.47
CA PHE A 200 14.46 -18.08 -16.72
C PHE A 200 14.89 -17.27 -17.94
N ILE A 201 14.46 -16.01 -18.04
CA ILE A 201 14.84 -15.10 -19.13
C ILE A 201 16.36 -14.84 -19.14
N ASN A 202 16.97 -14.67 -17.96
CA ASN A 202 18.42 -14.47 -17.87
C ASN A 202 19.22 -15.70 -18.31
N LEU A 203 18.75 -16.90 -17.97
CA LEU A 203 19.36 -18.17 -18.42
C LEU A 203 19.31 -18.32 -19.94
N ILE A 204 18.16 -18.02 -20.56
CA ILE A 204 18.01 -18.04 -22.03
C ILE A 204 18.97 -17.04 -22.69
N ASN A 205 19.06 -15.83 -22.16
CA ASN A 205 19.86 -14.75 -22.75
C ASN A 205 21.38 -14.93 -22.54
N LYS A 206 21.85 -16.03 -21.93
CA LYS A 206 23.26 -16.27 -21.53
C LYS A 206 23.90 -15.10 -20.77
N ASN A 207 23.07 -14.23 -20.17
CA ASN A 207 23.57 -13.16 -19.34
C ASN A 207 23.96 -13.76 -17.99
N LYS A 208 25.23 -13.57 -17.60
CA LYS A 208 25.69 -13.97 -16.26
C LYS A 208 24.77 -13.34 -15.23
N PHE A 209 24.12 -14.18 -14.43
CA PHE A 209 23.34 -13.78 -13.28
C PHE A 209 24.22 -12.97 -12.33
N THR A 210 24.21 -11.64 -12.42
CA THR A 210 24.88 -10.79 -11.44
C THR A 210 23.91 -10.46 -10.33
N PHE A 211 23.87 -11.30 -9.29
CA PHE A 211 23.44 -10.88 -7.96
C PHE A 211 24.50 -9.87 -7.47
N ARG A 212 24.31 -8.59 -7.78
CA ARG A 212 25.28 -7.53 -7.52
C ARG A 212 25.18 -7.11 -6.04
N ILE A 213 25.48 -8.04 -5.11
CA ILE A 213 25.50 -7.78 -3.66
C ILE A 213 26.60 -6.76 -3.32
N PHE A 214 27.69 -6.70 -4.09
CA PHE A 214 28.73 -5.69 -3.94
C PHE A 214 29.39 -5.40 -5.29
N SER A 215 28.94 -4.37 -6.02
CA SER A 215 29.79 -3.74 -7.04
C SER A 215 29.23 -2.39 -7.44
N LYS A 216 29.97 -1.33 -7.07
CA LYS A 216 29.81 0.03 -7.56
C LYS A 216 29.75 0.05 -9.10
N LYS A 217 28.73 0.77 -9.61
CA LYS A 217 28.57 1.35 -10.95
C LYS A 217 28.72 0.41 -12.17
N ARG A 218 27.71 0.43 -13.04
CA ARG A 218 27.82 0.91 -14.44
C ARG A 218 26.42 1.04 -15.02
N HIS A 219 26.15 2.17 -15.66
CA HIS A 219 24.99 2.38 -16.52
C HIS A 219 25.01 1.34 -17.64
N LEU A 220 23.93 0.57 -17.80
CA LEU A 220 23.60 -0.07 -19.06
C LEU A 220 22.18 0.36 -19.46
N HIS A 221 22.11 1.13 -20.53
CA HIS A 221 20.92 1.33 -21.34
C HIS A 221 20.61 0.02 -22.10
N LEU A 222 19.51 -0.65 -21.77
CA LEU A 222 18.81 -1.69 -22.56
C LEU A 222 17.36 -1.66 -22.06
N LEU A 223 16.26 -1.46 -22.81
CA LEU A 223 15.91 -1.31 -24.22
C LEU A 223 14.58 -0.50 -24.27
N PRO A 224 14.23 0.14 -25.40
CA PRO A 224 12.92 0.76 -25.60
C PRO A 224 11.91 -0.31 -26.05
N LEU A 225 11.01 -0.70 -25.16
CA LEU A 225 9.75 -1.35 -25.53
C LEU A 225 8.65 -0.43 -25.03
N PHE A 226 7.63 -0.18 -25.86
CA PHE A 226 6.61 0.88 -25.77
C PHE A 226 6.97 2.22 -26.44
N GLN A 227 7.27 2.15 -27.75
CA GLN A 227 6.81 3.15 -28.71
C GLN A 227 6.18 2.43 -29.90
N ALA A 228 4.87 2.27 -29.83
CA ALA A 228 3.96 2.19 -30.96
C ALA A 228 2.78 3.11 -30.63
#